data_AF-H1YA84-F1
#
_entry.id   AF-H1YA84-F1
#
_cell.length_a   1.000
_cell.length_b   1.000
_cell.length_c   1.000
_cell.angle_alpha   90.00
_cell.angle_beta   90.00
_cell.angle_gamma   90.00
#
_symmetry.space_group_name_H-M   'P 1'
#
loop_
_entity.id
_entity.type
_entity.pdbx_description
1 polymer ?
#
loop_
_entity_poly.entity_id
_entity_poly.type
_entity_poly.pdbx_seq_one_letter_code
_entity_poly.pdbx_strand_id
1 'polypeptide(L)'
;MYITNIKVLGLLFILNAAFLGATAQPLEAKLASTSNMATLSNRQVNRTAPKKGKAITQSAVAGLSIEGHYLARAIEGFDDSCDINADITKVKNVYHYKLYVAGKVHKGILKVSHSNNQGVRYIIFTGIPWALNEGDISQLKDDEEPKSLKLPVGISGSWSNNEIMIQNSGNAMNHYVQLDACDQKYIRMVKQVH
;
A
#
# COMPACT_ATOMS: atom_id res chain seq x y z
N MET A 1 22.27 -45.11 10.95
CA MET A 1 22.00 -45.67 12.29
C MET A 1 22.97 -45.03 13.27
N TYR A 2 22.56 -43.93 13.90
CA TYR A 2 23.12 -43.38 15.15
C TYR A 2 21.96 -42.66 15.83
N ILE A 3 21.67 -43.10 17.06
CA ILE A 3 20.61 -42.64 17.96
C ILE A 3 21.30 -41.77 19.01
N THR A 4 20.69 -40.63 19.40
CA THR A 4 20.50 -40.12 20.79
C THR A 4 20.07 -38.64 20.74
N ASN A 5 18.83 -38.31 21.12
CA ASN A 5 18.39 -37.92 22.47
C ASN A 5 19.00 -36.60 22.99
N ILE A 6 18.22 -35.51 22.98
CA ILE A 6 18.33 -34.44 23.98
C ILE A 6 16.92 -34.11 24.50
N LYS A 7 16.81 -34.22 25.83
CA LYS A 7 15.63 -33.99 26.66
C LYS A 7 15.43 -32.51 26.97
N VAL A 8 14.16 -32.10 26.94
CA VAL A 8 13.41 -31.32 27.95
C VAL A 8 14.19 -30.41 28.91
N LEU A 9 13.90 -29.10 28.84
CA LEU A 9 13.81 -28.14 29.96
C LEU A 9 12.85 -27.05 29.44
N GLY A 10 11.67 -26.76 29.99
CA GLY A 10 11.29 -26.73 31.39
C GLY A 10 11.58 -25.34 31.95
N LEU A 11 10.81 -24.32 31.58
CA LEU A 11 10.79 -23.06 32.33
C LEU A 11 9.34 -22.60 32.59
N LEU A 12 9.12 -22.34 33.85
CA LEU A 12 7.86 -22.18 34.58
C LEU A 12 7.76 -20.70 34.98
N PHE A 13 6.56 -20.10 34.78
CA PHE A 13 5.93 -18.99 35.51
C PHE A 13 6.76 -17.74 35.86
N ILE A 14 6.24 -16.55 35.50
CA ILE A 14 5.73 -15.57 36.49
C ILE A 14 4.51 -14.84 35.91
N LEU A 15 3.37 -15.05 36.55
CA LEU A 15 2.13 -14.27 36.41
C LEU A 15 2.36 -12.92 37.13
N ASN A 16 2.14 -11.79 36.46
CA ASN A 16 2.02 -10.49 37.12
C ASN A 16 0.62 -9.94 36.84
N ALA A 17 -0.25 -10.07 37.85
CA ALA A 17 -1.51 -9.37 37.92
C ALA A 17 -1.27 -8.02 38.61
N ALA A 18 -1.40 -6.92 37.88
CA ALA A 18 -1.55 -5.59 38.45
C ALA A 18 -2.96 -5.09 38.16
N PHE A 19 -3.73 -5.05 39.24
CA PHE A 19 -5.04 -4.44 39.40
C PHE A 19 -4.90 -2.91 39.51
N LEU A 20 -6.03 -2.19 39.35
CA LEU A 20 -6.30 -0.74 39.44
C LEU A 20 -6.66 -0.18 38.05
N GLY A 21 -7.89 0.24 37.74
CA GLY A 21 -8.93 0.82 38.57
C GLY A 21 -9.21 2.25 38.07
N ALA A 22 -10.49 2.61 37.93
CA ALA A 22 -11.03 3.94 37.57
C ALA A 22 -10.99 4.33 36.08
N THR A 23 -11.98 4.97 35.47
CA THR A 23 -13.39 5.28 35.74
C THR A 23 -13.91 5.85 34.42
N ALA A 24 -15.06 5.38 33.95
CA ALA A 24 -15.75 5.97 32.81
C ALA A 24 -16.47 7.25 33.24
N GLN A 25 -16.38 8.32 32.44
CA GLN A 25 -17.45 9.29 32.27
C GLN A 25 -17.51 9.76 30.80
N PRO A 26 -18.72 9.90 30.22
CA PRO A 26 -18.93 10.38 28.87
C PRO A 26 -19.13 11.90 28.86
N LEU A 27 -18.70 12.61 27.81
CA LEU A 27 -19.20 13.96 27.55
C LEU A 27 -19.40 14.21 26.05
N GLU A 28 -20.68 14.16 25.71
CA GLU A 28 -21.44 15.02 24.80
C GLU A 28 -20.85 15.44 23.44
N ALA A 29 -21.56 14.95 22.42
CA ALA A 29 -21.68 15.57 21.12
C ALA A 29 -22.27 16.99 21.21
N LYS A 30 -21.72 17.92 20.43
CA LYS A 30 -22.42 19.14 20.01
C LYS A 30 -22.32 19.28 18.49
N LEU A 31 -23.44 18.99 17.84
CA LEU A 31 -23.78 19.51 16.52
C LEU A 31 -24.11 21.01 16.64
N ALA A 32 -23.52 21.84 15.78
CA ALA A 32 -24.09 23.08 15.23
C ALA A 32 -23.22 23.45 14.01
N SER A 33 -23.66 23.19 12.78
CA SER A 33 -24.66 23.95 12.01
C SER A 33 -24.26 25.40 11.71
N THR A 34 -23.94 25.59 10.42
CA THR A 34 -24.30 26.71 9.54
C THR A 34 -23.74 28.11 9.74
N SER A 35 -23.28 28.59 8.57
CA SER A 35 -23.32 29.94 8.01
C SER A 35 -22.50 31.01 8.71
N ASN A 36 -21.57 31.60 7.96
CA ASN A 36 -21.73 32.98 7.50
C ASN A 36 -20.83 33.26 6.29
N MET A 37 -21.47 33.55 5.15
CA MET A 37 -20.89 34.39 4.11
C MET A 37 -20.66 35.76 4.72
N ALA A 38 -19.46 36.30 4.58
CA ALA A 38 -19.20 37.73 4.72
C ALA A 38 -18.43 38.21 3.50
N THR A 39 -19.06 39.20 2.87
CA THR A 39 -18.74 39.89 1.63
C THR A 39 -17.56 40.86 1.81
N LEU A 40 -17.04 41.32 0.65
CA LEU A 40 -16.29 42.57 0.43
C LEU A 40 -14.80 42.56 0.83
N SER A 41 -13.91 42.71 -0.15
CA SER A 41 -13.54 44.05 -0.61
C SER A 41 -12.31 43.99 -1.51
N ASN A 42 -12.42 44.71 -2.62
CA ASN A 42 -11.37 44.97 -3.60
C ASN A 42 -10.16 45.64 -2.93
N ARG A 43 -8.95 45.10 -3.16
CA ARG A 43 -7.75 45.94 -3.15
C ARG A 43 -6.78 45.49 -4.23
N GLN A 44 -6.83 46.19 -5.36
CA GLN A 44 -5.73 46.25 -6.30
C GLN A 44 -4.46 46.70 -5.57
N VAL A 45 -3.39 45.92 -5.69
CA VAL A 45 -2.03 46.42 -5.45
C VAL A 45 -1.13 45.97 -6.60
N ASN A 46 -0.85 46.96 -7.44
CA ASN A 46 0.39 47.26 -8.15
C ASN A 46 1.29 46.14 -8.70
N ARG A 47 1.41 46.26 -10.03
CA ARG A 47 2.48 45.80 -10.93
C ARG A 47 3.88 45.96 -10.33
N THR A 48 4.68 44.90 -10.41
CA THR A 48 6.12 44.97 -10.75
C THR A 48 6.50 43.68 -11.48
N ALA A 49 7.10 43.83 -12.66
CA ALA A 49 7.73 42.77 -13.44
C ALA A 49 9.27 42.96 -13.38
N PRO A 50 10.09 42.07 -13.96
CA PRO A 50 10.41 40.74 -13.43
C PRO A 50 11.92 40.62 -13.12
N LYS A 51 12.29 39.95 -12.02
CA LYS A 51 13.70 39.55 -11.81
C LYS A 51 13.99 38.29 -12.63
N LYS A 52 15.00 38.39 -13.51
CA LYS A 52 15.56 37.30 -14.32
C LYS A 52 16.06 36.17 -13.41
N GLY A 53 15.17 35.24 -13.08
CA GLY A 53 15.51 33.93 -12.55
C GLY A 53 15.92 33.02 -13.70
N LYS A 54 17.15 32.52 -13.63
CA LYS A 54 17.73 31.48 -14.48
C LYS A 54 16.71 30.33 -14.63
N ALA A 55 16.23 30.12 -15.86
CA ALA A 55 15.38 29.00 -16.20
C ALA A 55 16.12 27.71 -15.83
N ILE A 56 15.67 27.07 -14.77
CA ILE A 56 16.03 25.69 -14.47
C ILE A 56 15.35 24.90 -15.56
N THR A 57 16.14 24.41 -16.51
CA THR A 57 15.71 23.49 -17.55
C THR A 57 15.01 22.33 -16.87
N GLN A 58 13.68 22.31 -16.90
CA GLN A 58 12.89 21.17 -16.48
C GLN A 58 13.36 19.99 -17.33
N SER A 59 13.99 19.04 -16.65
CA SER A 59 14.43 17.78 -17.21
C SER A 59 13.27 17.15 -17.96
N ALA A 60 13.52 16.76 -19.21
CA ALA A 60 12.54 16.21 -20.13
C ALA A 60 11.66 15.16 -19.42
N VAL A 61 10.33 15.34 -19.51
CA VAL A 61 9.34 14.39 -19.00
C VAL A 61 9.58 13.05 -19.68
N ALA A 62 10.31 12.16 -18.99
CA ALA A 62 10.49 10.78 -19.39
C ALA A 62 9.09 10.18 -19.62
N GLY A 63 8.85 9.69 -20.83
CA GLY A 63 7.52 9.41 -21.36
C GLY A 63 6.61 8.62 -20.42
N LEU A 64 5.32 8.98 -20.42
CA LEU A 64 4.19 8.41 -19.65
C LEU A 64 3.86 6.93 -19.98
N SER A 65 4.90 6.11 -20.16
CA SER A 65 4.79 4.69 -20.44
C SER A 65 4.91 3.90 -19.14
N ILE A 66 3.98 2.97 -18.92
CA ILE A 66 4.01 2.06 -17.78
C ILE A 66 5.04 0.93 -17.97
N GLU A 67 5.43 0.66 -19.21
CA GLU A 67 6.44 -0.35 -19.56
C GLU A 67 7.79 -0.03 -18.94
N GLY A 68 8.45 -1.04 -18.38
CA GLY A 68 9.78 -0.91 -17.78
C GLY A 68 10.02 -1.92 -16.67
N HIS A 69 11.19 -1.80 -16.06
CA HIS A 69 11.61 -2.57 -14.90
C HIS A 69 11.37 -1.75 -13.63
N TYR A 70 10.79 -2.36 -12.60
CA TYR A 70 10.42 -1.73 -11.34
C TYR A 70 11.08 -2.47 -10.18
N LEU A 71 11.68 -1.74 -9.25
CA LEU A 71 12.25 -2.28 -8.03
C LEU A 71 11.50 -1.74 -6.82
N ALA A 72 11.22 -2.60 -5.84
CA ALA A 72 10.72 -2.18 -4.56
C ALA A 72 11.71 -1.21 -3.88
N ARG A 73 11.16 -0.19 -3.23
CA ARG A 73 11.91 0.80 -2.46
C ARG A 73 11.19 1.04 -1.14
N ALA A 74 11.96 1.29 -0.10
CA ALA A 74 11.42 1.71 1.19
C ALA A 74 10.51 2.94 1.03
N ILE A 75 9.48 2.99 1.85
CA ILE A 75 8.60 4.14 2.01
C ILE A 75 9.17 4.96 3.17
N GLU A 76 9.21 6.29 3.05
CA GLU A 76 9.73 7.14 4.12
C GLU A 76 9.06 6.83 5.47
N GLY A 77 9.87 6.63 6.51
CA GLY A 77 9.40 6.21 7.84
C GLY A 77 9.29 4.70 8.05
N PHE A 78 9.69 3.89 7.06
CA PHE A 78 9.79 2.43 7.16
C PHE A 78 11.18 1.98 6.69
N ASP A 79 11.88 1.22 7.52
CA ASP A 79 13.27 0.84 7.25
C ASP A 79 13.39 -0.43 6.38
N ASP A 80 12.30 -1.17 6.22
CA ASP A 80 12.29 -2.40 5.44
C ASP A 80 11.85 -2.12 4.00
N SER A 81 12.43 -2.85 3.05
CA SER A 81 11.90 -2.93 1.68
C SER A 81 11.80 -4.39 1.30
N CYS A 82 10.67 -4.80 0.74
CA CYS A 82 10.48 -6.18 0.30
C CYS A 82 11.29 -6.47 -0.97
N ASP A 83 11.85 -7.67 -1.08
CA ASP A 83 12.53 -8.15 -2.30
C ASP A 83 11.51 -8.50 -3.39
N ILE A 84 10.91 -7.45 -3.96
CA ILE A 84 9.90 -7.52 -5.01
C ILE A 84 10.33 -6.65 -6.18
N ASN A 85 10.19 -7.19 -7.39
CA ASN A 85 10.39 -6.42 -8.61
C ASN A 85 9.41 -6.84 -9.70
N ALA A 86 9.20 -5.96 -10.68
CA ALA A 86 8.26 -6.19 -11.77
C ALA A 86 8.85 -5.76 -13.12
N ASP A 87 8.69 -6.61 -14.12
CA ASP A 87 8.87 -6.26 -15.53
C ASP A 87 7.51 -6.07 -16.18
N ILE A 88 7.27 -4.90 -16.77
CA ILE A 88 6.04 -4.61 -17.53
C ILE A 88 6.41 -4.40 -19.00
N THR A 89 5.78 -5.16 -19.88
CA THR A 89 5.96 -5.05 -21.33
C THR A 89 4.63 -4.89 -22.03
N LYS A 90 4.64 -4.34 -23.24
CA LYS A 90 3.45 -4.17 -24.07
C LYS A 90 3.61 -4.93 -25.38
N VAL A 91 2.69 -5.85 -25.67
CA VAL A 91 2.67 -6.65 -26.90
C VAL A 91 1.29 -6.52 -27.53
N LYS A 92 1.22 -6.09 -28.79
CA LYS A 92 -0.05 -5.92 -29.53
C LYS A 92 -1.12 -5.15 -28.72
N ASN A 93 -0.71 -4.07 -28.06
CA ASN A 93 -1.54 -3.21 -27.23
C ASN A 93 -2.06 -3.83 -25.91
N VAL A 94 -1.58 -5.01 -25.52
CA VAL A 94 -1.88 -5.63 -24.22
C VAL A 94 -0.64 -5.54 -23.33
N TYR A 95 -0.83 -5.14 -22.07
CA TYR A 95 0.26 -5.13 -21.10
C TYR A 95 0.40 -6.51 -20.45
N HIS A 96 1.64 -6.97 -20.37
CA HIS A 96 2.04 -8.18 -19.69
C HIS A 96 2.96 -7.82 -18.54
N TYR A 97 2.92 -8.63 -17.48
CA TYR A 97 3.84 -8.48 -16.36
C TYR A 97 4.60 -9.77 -16.07
N LYS A 98 5.80 -9.63 -15.52
CA LYS A 98 6.47 -10.63 -14.70
C LYS A 98 6.71 -10.00 -13.33
N LEU A 99 6.19 -10.58 -12.27
CA LEU A 99 6.36 -10.11 -10.89
C LEU A 99 7.19 -11.15 -10.15
N TYR A 100 8.31 -10.72 -9.59
CA TYR A 100 9.26 -11.56 -8.87
C TYR A 100 9.10 -11.28 -7.39
N VAL A 101 8.82 -12.33 -6.61
CA VAL A 101 8.44 -12.24 -5.20
C VAL A 101 9.07 -13.41 -4.46
N ALA A 102 10.02 -13.17 -3.55
CA ALA A 102 10.73 -14.20 -2.77
C ALA A 102 11.18 -15.42 -3.62
N GLY A 103 11.80 -15.16 -4.77
CA GLY A 103 12.30 -16.20 -5.69
C GLY A 103 11.25 -16.88 -6.57
N LYS A 104 9.95 -16.58 -6.39
CA LYS A 104 8.87 -17.03 -7.29
C LYS A 104 8.60 -15.99 -8.37
N VAL A 105 8.11 -16.44 -9.52
CA VAL A 105 7.76 -15.57 -10.66
C VAL A 105 6.30 -15.75 -11.03
N HIS A 106 5.50 -14.71 -10.83
CA HIS A 106 4.13 -14.62 -11.32
C HIS A 106 4.11 -13.92 -12.68
N LYS A 107 3.27 -14.41 -13.60
CA LYS A 107 3.16 -13.87 -14.95
C LYS A 107 1.70 -13.76 -15.34
N GLY A 108 1.35 -12.72 -16.08
CA GLY A 108 -0.01 -12.56 -16.55
C GLY A 108 -0.23 -11.28 -17.33
N ILE A 109 -1.50 -10.92 -17.47
CA ILE A 109 -1.93 -9.67 -18.10
C ILE A 109 -2.01 -8.60 -17.01
N LEU A 110 -1.45 -7.43 -17.29
CA LEU A 110 -1.65 -6.24 -16.47
C LEU A 110 -2.82 -5.45 -17.06
N LYS A 111 -3.94 -5.40 -16.33
CA LYS A 111 -5.05 -4.52 -16.73
C LYS A 111 -4.73 -3.11 -16.25
N VAL A 112 -4.92 -2.12 -17.12
CA VAL A 112 -4.67 -0.71 -16.81
C VAL A 112 -5.95 0.07 -17.10
N SER A 113 -6.44 0.81 -16.10
CA SER A 113 -7.59 1.71 -16.26
C SER A 113 -7.19 3.00 -16.98
N HIS A 114 -8.21 3.75 -17.41
CA HIS A 114 -7.99 5.14 -17.82
C HIS A 114 -7.47 5.96 -16.64
N SER A 115 -6.67 6.98 -16.97
CA SER A 115 -6.18 7.95 -15.99
C SER A 115 -7.32 8.81 -15.48
N ASN A 116 -7.31 9.13 -14.19
CA ASN A 116 -8.14 10.22 -13.68
C ASN A 116 -7.53 11.59 -14.07
N ASN A 117 -8.21 12.68 -13.70
CA ASN A 117 -7.75 14.07 -13.91
C ASN A 117 -6.41 14.40 -13.21
N GLN A 118 -5.89 13.51 -12.37
CA GLN A 118 -4.67 13.68 -11.58
C GLN A 118 -3.51 12.82 -12.11
N GLY A 119 -3.65 12.16 -13.27
CA GLY A 119 -2.58 11.34 -13.85
C GLY A 119 -2.41 9.95 -13.25
N VAL A 120 -3.29 9.54 -12.32
CA VAL A 120 -3.23 8.23 -11.66
C VAL A 120 -4.01 7.21 -12.47
N ARG A 121 -3.38 6.07 -12.76
CA ARG A 121 -4.00 4.90 -13.41
C ARG A 121 -4.13 3.77 -12.41
N TYR A 122 -5.29 3.11 -12.34
CA TYR A 122 -5.44 1.88 -11.57
C TYR A 122 -4.94 0.71 -12.39
N ILE A 123 -4.24 -0.21 -11.75
CA ILE A 123 -3.67 -1.40 -12.38
C ILE A 123 -4.08 -2.65 -11.63
N ILE A 124 -4.20 -3.77 -12.35
CA ILE A 124 -4.50 -5.07 -11.76
C ILE A 124 -3.55 -6.12 -12.35
N PHE A 125 -2.70 -6.71 -11.51
CA PHE A 125 -1.89 -7.89 -11.81
C PHE A 125 -2.79 -9.12 -11.76
N THR A 126 -3.30 -9.55 -12.92
CA THR A 126 -4.26 -10.65 -12.99
C THR A 126 -3.62 -12.01 -12.70
N GLY A 127 -4.38 -12.96 -12.14
CA GLY A 127 -3.94 -14.36 -11.99
C GLY A 127 -3.07 -14.66 -10.77
N ILE A 128 -2.91 -13.72 -9.83
CA ILE A 128 -2.20 -13.94 -8.56
C ILE A 128 -3.24 -14.19 -7.46
N PRO A 129 -3.32 -15.39 -6.87
CA PRO A 129 -4.17 -15.61 -5.70
C PRO A 129 -3.58 -14.87 -4.50
N TRP A 130 -4.45 -14.34 -3.64
CA TRP A 130 -4.02 -13.77 -2.36
C TRP A 130 -3.46 -14.86 -1.45
N ALA A 131 -2.56 -14.50 -0.53
CA ALA A 131 -2.04 -15.41 0.47
C ALA A 131 -3.05 -15.70 1.59
N LEU A 132 -3.80 -14.68 2.03
CA LEU A 132 -4.77 -14.77 3.11
C LEU A 132 -5.98 -13.86 2.84
N ASN A 133 -7.17 -14.35 3.18
CA ASN A 133 -8.39 -13.57 3.18
C ASN A 133 -9.32 -14.04 4.31
N GLU A 134 -9.41 -13.25 5.37
CA GLU A 134 -10.33 -13.47 6.49
C GLU A 134 -11.52 -12.50 6.46
N GLY A 135 -11.43 -11.46 5.63
CA GLY A 135 -12.52 -10.50 5.43
C GLY A 135 -12.73 -9.61 6.64
N ASP A 136 -13.99 -9.24 6.89
CA ASP A 136 -14.39 -8.39 8.01
C ASP A 136 -14.30 -9.17 9.33
N ILE A 137 -13.35 -8.78 10.18
CA ILE A 137 -13.11 -9.37 11.50
C ILE A 137 -13.65 -8.49 12.64
N SER A 138 -14.39 -7.43 12.33
CA SER A 138 -14.88 -6.47 13.33
C SER A 138 -15.86 -7.04 14.35
N GLN A 139 -16.54 -8.13 13.97
CA GLN A 139 -17.53 -8.82 14.80
C GLN A 139 -16.95 -10.11 15.43
N LEU A 140 -15.67 -10.40 15.22
CA LEU A 140 -15.02 -11.58 15.77
C LEU A 140 -14.82 -11.37 17.27
N LYS A 141 -15.26 -12.33 18.07
CA LYS A 141 -14.94 -12.35 19.51
C LYS A 141 -13.53 -12.87 19.72
N ASP A 142 -12.93 -12.55 20.86
CA ASP A 142 -11.55 -12.94 21.19
C ASP A 142 -11.32 -14.47 21.20
N ASP A 143 -12.38 -15.26 21.37
CA ASP A 143 -12.35 -16.73 21.39
C ASP A 143 -12.79 -17.38 20.06
N GLU A 144 -13.16 -16.59 19.06
CA GLU A 144 -13.61 -17.08 17.75
C GLU A 144 -12.47 -17.01 16.73
N GLU A 145 -12.21 -18.11 16.02
CA GLU A 145 -11.24 -18.11 14.92
C GLU A 145 -11.83 -17.43 13.68
N PRO A 146 -11.03 -16.63 12.95
CA PRO A 146 -11.49 -15.99 11.73
C PRO A 146 -11.85 -17.03 10.66
N LYS A 147 -12.91 -16.74 9.90
CA LYS A 147 -13.35 -17.64 8.83
C LYS A 147 -12.37 -17.57 7.67
N SER A 148 -11.87 -18.73 7.24
CA SER A 148 -11.12 -18.82 5.98
C SER A 148 -12.08 -18.60 4.80
N LEU A 149 -11.94 -17.46 4.12
CA LEU A 149 -12.74 -17.12 2.95
C LEU A 149 -12.04 -17.56 1.66
N LYS A 150 -12.82 -17.65 0.57
CA LYS A 150 -12.26 -17.88 -0.76
C LYS A 150 -11.23 -16.79 -1.08
N LEU A 151 -10.03 -17.21 -1.48
CA LEU A 151 -8.95 -16.31 -1.85
C LEU A 151 -9.29 -15.59 -3.16
N PRO A 152 -9.32 -14.24 -3.17
CA PRO A 152 -9.45 -13.47 -4.39
C PRO A 152 -8.27 -13.70 -5.33
N VAL A 153 -8.48 -13.43 -6.61
CA VAL A 153 -7.46 -13.52 -7.64
C VAL A 153 -7.26 -12.17 -8.31
N GLY A 154 -6.03 -11.68 -8.25
CA GLY A 154 -5.61 -10.41 -8.78
C GLY A 154 -5.14 -9.45 -7.69
N ILE A 155 -4.04 -8.77 -7.95
CA ILE A 155 -3.46 -7.76 -7.06
C ILE A 155 -3.71 -6.39 -7.67
N SER A 156 -4.42 -5.53 -6.94
CA SER A 156 -4.76 -4.18 -7.36
C SER A 156 -3.69 -3.19 -6.89
N GLY A 157 -3.41 -2.20 -7.72
CA GLY A 157 -2.51 -1.10 -7.37
C GLY A 157 -2.83 0.17 -8.13
N SER A 158 -2.04 1.20 -7.87
CA SER A 158 -2.04 2.45 -8.64
C SER A 158 -0.69 2.67 -9.29
N TRP A 159 -0.70 3.31 -10.46
CA TRP A 159 0.49 3.75 -11.17
C TRP A 159 0.41 5.26 -11.41
N SER A 160 1.43 5.98 -10.96
CA SER A 160 1.61 7.41 -11.17
C SER A 160 3.09 7.76 -11.05
N ASN A 161 3.55 8.76 -11.80
CA ASN A 161 4.93 9.29 -11.68
C ASN A 161 6.03 8.22 -11.70
N ASN A 162 5.89 7.19 -12.55
CA ASN A 162 6.83 6.06 -12.63
C ASN A 162 6.91 5.19 -11.36
N GLU A 163 5.87 5.22 -10.54
CA GLU A 163 5.77 4.42 -9.32
C GLU A 163 4.53 3.54 -9.37
N ILE A 164 4.64 2.35 -8.80
CA ILE A 164 3.53 1.44 -8.54
C ILE A 164 3.36 1.35 -7.03
N MET A 165 2.13 1.57 -6.57
CA MET A 165 1.73 1.39 -5.18
C MET A 165 0.72 0.25 -5.07
N ILE A 166 1.00 -0.72 -4.20
CA ILE A 166 0.11 -1.84 -3.88
C ILE A 166 -0.17 -1.80 -2.38
N GLN A 167 -1.43 -1.94 -1.99
CA GLN A 167 -1.77 -2.24 -0.60
C GLN A 167 -1.76 -3.76 -0.43
N ASN A 168 -0.78 -4.26 0.30
CA ASN A 168 -0.56 -5.69 0.46
C ASN A 168 -1.41 -6.30 1.58
N SER A 169 -1.59 -5.56 2.69
CA SER A 169 -2.37 -6.02 3.83
C SER A 169 -3.56 -5.11 4.13
N GLY A 170 -4.53 -5.69 4.83
CA GLY A 170 -5.79 -5.05 5.16
C GLY A 170 -5.71 -3.89 6.16
N ASN A 171 -6.84 -3.58 6.76
CA ASN A 171 -6.95 -2.56 7.82
C ASN A 171 -7.44 -3.22 9.11
N ALA A 172 -7.58 -2.45 10.19
CA ALA A 172 -7.97 -3.00 11.50
C ALA A 172 -9.27 -3.82 11.48
N MET A 173 -10.17 -3.53 10.53
CA MET A 173 -11.47 -4.19 10.43
C MET A 173 -11.51 -5.28 9.37
N ASN A 174 -10.59 -5.26 8.39
CA ASN A 174 -10.54 -6.25 7.32
C ASN A 174 -9.15 -6.87 7.24
N HIS A 175 -9.05 -8.16 7.51
CA HIS A 175 -7.77 -8.86 7.50
C HIS A 175 -7.57 -9.67 6.21
N TYR A 176 -6.49 -9.34 5.50
CA TYR A 176 -6.04 -10.03 4.30
C TYR A 176 -4.55 -9.78 4.07
N VAL A 177 -3.92 -10.67 3.31
CA VAL A 177 -2.54 -10.53 2.81
C VAL A 177 -2.53 -10.96 1.36
N GLN A 178 -2.06 -10.09 0.45
CA GLN A 178 -2.01 -10.39 -0.98
C GLN A 178 -0.75 -11.17 -1.36
N LEU A 179 0.41 -10.74 -0.87
CA LEU A 179 1.72 -11.36 -1.04
C LEU A 179 2.30 -11.67 0.35
N ASP A 180 2.43 -12.96 0.66
CA ASP A 180 2.99 -13.48 1.93
C ASP A 180 4.47 -13.18 2.12
N ALA A 181 5.19 -12.95 1.02
CA ALA A 181 6.61 -12.64 1.02
C ALA A 181 6.97 -11.24 1.54
N CYS A 182 5.99 -10.45 1.97
CA CYS A 182 6.20 -9.04 2.33
C CYS A 182 5.25 -8.63 3.45
N ASP A 183 5.79 -8.37 4.64
CA ASP A 183 4.97 -8.00 5.81
C ASP A 183 4.51 -6.54 5.78
N GLN A 184 4.95 -5.76 4.78
CA GLN A 184 4.59 -4.35 4.67
C GLN A 184 3.16 -4.15 4.21
N LYS A 185 2.46 -3.20 4.84
CA LYS A 185 1.11 -2.80 4.44
C LYS A 185 1.05 -2.23 3.03
N TYR A 186 2.07 -1.46 2.65
CA TYR A 186 2.18 -0.85 1.34
C TYR A 186 3.48 -1.25 0.69
N ILE A 187 3.41 -1.67 -0.57
CA ILE A 187 4.57 -1.97 -1.41
C ILE A 187 4.68 -0.85 -2.44
N ARG A 188 5.82 -0.15 -2.39
CA ARG A 188 6.18 0.87 -3.38
C ARG A 188 7.24 0.31 -4.32
N MET A 189 6.96 0.28 -5.61
CA MET A 189 7.93 -0.07 -6.63
C MET A 189 8.20 1.11 -7.56
N VAL A 190 9.47 1.44 -7.76
CA VAL A 190 9.91 2.59 -8.56
C VAL A 190 10.50 2.09 -9.86
N LYS A 191 10.05 2.66 -10.97
CA LYS A 191 10.60 2.38 -12.30
C LYS A 191 12.07 2.76 -12.33
N GLN A 192 12.90 1.86 -12.82
CA GLN A 192 14.31 2.15 -13.04
C GLN A 192 14.45 2.93 -14.34
N VAL A 193 15.07 4.10 -14.26
CA VAL A 193 15.49 4.87 -15.43
C VAL A 193 16.83 4.26 -15.88
N HIS A 194 16.92 3.82 -17.13
CA HIS A 194 18.18 3.47 -17.77
C HIS A 194 18.71 4.67 -18.54
#